data_AF-A0A1A8HDJ2-F1
#
_entry.id   AF-A0A1A8HDJ2-F1
#
_cell.length_a   1.000
_cell.length_b   1.000
_cell.length_c   1.000
_cell.angle_alpha   90.00
_cell.angle_beta   90.00
_cell.angle_gamma   90.00
#
_symmetry.space_group_name_H-M   'P 1'
#
loop_
_entity.id
_entity.type
_entity.pdbx_description
1 polymer ?
#
loop_
_entity_poly.entity_id
_entity_poly.type
_entity_poly.pdbx_seq_one_letter_code
_entity_poly.pdbx_strand_id
1 'polypeptide(L)'
;VGASPYVMNCNVTIDTQDIRIGRSVAIAIRESTPGGIPGLQVLALPHEGAVEIACNVESVTDPPPGHLTDQPWPSFSVDGQPYFHASASLITTRVAELAGRWGVGLKGTALVGFSPHECRAVAEFALSRGIGEFACFIDGRGECSASSVTSGVSDGSPNMTEAAAAGAG
;
A
#
# COMPACT_ATOMS: atom_id res chain seq x y z
N VAL A 1 -16.91 -7.09 15.13
CA VAL A 1 -17.07 -6.48 13.78
C VAL A 1 -17.08 -4.98 13.97
N GLY A 2 -16.27 -4.24 13.20
CA GLY A 2 -16.15 -2.79 13.28
C GLY A 2 -15.91 -2.19 11.91
N ALA A 3 -15.96 -0.87 11.81
CA ALA A 3 -15.62 -0.12 10.62
C ALA A 3 -14.41 0.76 10.91
N SER A 4 -13.44 0.75 10.01
CA SER A 4 -12.30 1.66 10.03
C SER A 4 -12.30 2.44 8.72
N PRO A 5 -11.72 3.66 8.71
CA PRO A 5 -11.34 4.32 7.46
C PRO A 5 -10.42 3.42 6.62
N TYR A 6 -10.17 3.83 5.38
CA TYR A 6 -9.30 3.09 4.47
C TYR A 6 -7.92 2.81 5.10
N VAL A 7 -7.42 1.59 4.88
CA VAL A 7 -6.06 1.15 5.23
C VAL A 7 -5.35 0.73 3.96
N MET A 8 -4.22 1.38 3.66
CA MET A 8 -3.35 1.05 2.54
C MET A 8 -2.26 0.09 3.01
N ASN A 9 -1.92 -0.95 2.24
CA ASN A 9 -0.76 -1.78 2.51
C ASN A 9 0.40 -1.42 1.57
N CYS A 10 1.57 -1.12 2.14
CA CYS A 10 2.77 -0.71 1.43
C CYS A 10 3.98 -1.47 1.98
N ASN A 11 4.62 -2.25 1.11
CA ASN A 11 5.81 -3.01 1.43
C ASN A 11 7.03 -2.40 0.73
N VAL A 12 8.12 -2.21 1.47
CA VAL A 12 9.38 -1.74 0.90
C VAL A 12 10.46 -2.78 1.16
N THR A 13 11.09 -3.29 0.12
CA THR A 13 12.15 -4.31 0.24
C THR A 13 13.52 -3.65 0.25
N ILE A 14 14.31 -3.93 1.28
CA ILE A 14 15.69 -3.47 1.43
C ILE A 14 16.67 -4.61 1.07
N ASP A 15 17.78 -4.27 0.41
CA ASP A 15 18.75 -5.24 -0.11
C ASP A 15 19.72 -5.74 0.97
N THR A 16 19.18 -6.47 1.94
CA THR A 16 19.96 -7.14 2.98
C THR A 16 19.22 -8.36 3.50
N GLN A 17 19.95 -9.36 3.98
CA GLN A 17 19.37 -10.49 4.73
C GLN A 17 19.42 -10.25 6.26
N ASP A 18 20.06 -9.16 6.72
CA ASP A 18 20.14 -8.84 8.13
C ASP A 18 18.83 -8.22 8.63
N ILE A 19 17.96 -9.08 9.18
CA ILE A 19 16.67 -8.69 9.75
C ILE A 19 16.78 -7.65 10.87
N ARG A 20 17.94 -7.52 11.53
CA ARG A 20 18.13 -6.50 12.58
C ARG A 20 18.10 -5.11 11.99
N ILE A 21 18.67 -4.91 10.79
CA ILE A 21 18.61 -3.64 10.06
C ILE A 21 17.15 -3.30 9.76
N GLY A 22 16.38 -4.26 9.21
CA GLY A 22 14.96 -4.04 8.94
C GLY A 22 14.15 -3.72 10.19
N ARG A 23 14.39 -4.41 11.31
CA ARG A 23 13.75 -4.10 12.60
C ARG A 23 14.08 -2.70 13.09
N SER A 24 15.33 -2.26 12.95
CA SER A 24 15.73 -0.89 13.28
C SER A 24 15.01 0.15 12.42
N VAL A 25 14.87 -0.11 11.11
CA VAL A 25 14.08 0.76 10.21
C VAL A 25 12.61 0.79 10.61
N ALA A 26 11.98 -0.37 10.84
CA ALA A 26 10.59 -0.48 11.27
C ALA A 26 10.33 0.27 12.59
N ILE A 27 11.21 0.10 13.58
CA ILE A 27 11.11 0.82 14.87
C ILE A 27 11.24 2.34 14.66
N ALA A 28 12.06 2.80 13.72
CA ALA A 28 12.24 4.23 13.49
C ALA A 28 11.04 4.90 12.80
N ILE A 29 10.29 4.17 11.95
CA ILE A 29 9.16 4.74 11.19
C ILE A 29 7.79 4.48 11.80
N ARG A 30 7.63 3.49 12.70
CA ARG A 30 6.35 3.21 13.36
C ARG A 30 5.79 4.44 14.06
N GLU A 31 4.47 4.61 14.03
CA GLU A 31 3.78 5.74 14.65
C GLU A 31 4.16 5.94 16.12
N SER A 32 4.26 4.86 16.89
CA SER A 32 4.49 4.96 18.34
C SER A 32 5.92 5.40 18.73
N THR A 33 6.78 5.67 17.76
CA THR A 33 8.14 6.20 18.00
C THR A 33 8.12 7.72 17.81
N PRO A 34 8.75 8.52 18.68
CA PRO A 34 8.89 9.95 18.46
C PRO A 34 9.53 10.25 17.09
N GLY A 35 8.83 11.01 16.25
CA GLY A 35 9.24 11.30 14.86
C GLY A 35 8.94 10.17 13.85
N GLY A 36 8.16 9.17 14.26
CA GLY A 36 7.57 8.18 13.37
C GLY A 36 6.46 8.77 12.50
N ILE A 37 5.96 7.96 11.58
CA ILE A 37 4.94 8.37 10.62
C ILE A 37 3.55 8.10 11.23
N PRO A 38 2.68 9.12 11.38
CA PRO A 38 1.30 8.93 11.85
C PRO A 38 0.52 7.93 10.98
N GLY A 39 -0.27 7.06 11.61
CA GLY A 39 -1.06 6.02 10.97
C GLY A 39 -0.25 4.80 10.54
N LEU A 40 1.08 4.79 10.74
CA LEU A 40 1.95 3.73 10.23
C LEU A 40 2.15 2.60 11.25
N GLN A 41 1.56 1.45 10.95
CA GLN A 41 1.89 0.17 11.58
C GLN A 41 2.89 -0.56 10.68
N VAL A 42 3.96 -1.08 11.26
CA VAL A 42 5.07 -1.64 10.46
C VAL A 42 5.71 -2.84 11.15
N LEU A 43 6.10 -3.81 10.32
CA LEU A 43 6.92 -4.96 10.69
C LEU A 43 8.06 -5.13 9.70
N ALA A 44 9.13 -5.79 10.15
CA ALA A 44 10.22 -6.22 9.28
C ALA A 44 10.20 -7.75 9.18
N LEU A 45 10.20 -8.27 7.96
CA LEU A 45 10.04 -9.70 7.66
C LEU A 45 11.15 -10.17 6.71
N PRO A 46 11.69 -11.39 6.87
CA PRO A 46 12.52 -12.00 5.82
C PRO A 46 11.67 -12.24 4.56
N HIS A 47 12.18 -11.87 3.39
CA HIS A 47 11.48 -12.03 2.12
C HIS A 47 12.47 -12.26 0.98
N GLU A 48 12.42 -13.42 0.32
CA GLU A 48 13.20 -13.75 -0.90
C GLU A 48 14.70 -13.36 -0.85
N GLY A 49 15.40 -13.76 0.23
CA GLY A 49 16.82 -13.42 0.39
C GLY A 49 17.09 -11.92 0.60
N ALA A 50 16.07 -11.19 1.03
CA ALA A 50 16.07 -9.79 1.41
C ALA A 50 15.26 -9.59 2.70
N VAL A 51 15.05 -8.34 3.09
CA VAL A 51 14.17 -7.96 4.19
C VAL A 51 13.10 -7.02 3.65
N GLU A 52 11.84 -7.33 3.96
CA GLU A 52 10.68 -6.53 3.62
C GLU A 52 10.24 -5.71 4.85
N ILE A 53 10.01 -4.42 4.63
CA ILE A 53 9.40 -3.49 5.58
C ILE A 53 7.91 -3.43 5.22
N ALA A 54 7.11 -4.28 5.86
CA ALA A 54 5.69 -4.43 5.59
C ALA A 54 4.90 -3.42 6.42
N CYS A 55 4.11 -2.57 5.77
CA CYS A 55 3.42 -1.46 6.42
C CYS A 55 1.92 -1.46 6.15
N ASN A 56 1.12 -1.40 7.21
CA ASN A 56 -0.27 -0.96 7.12
C ASN A 56 -0.32 0.55 7.43
N VAL A 57 -0.95 1.30 6.54
CA VAL A 57 -1.10 2.74 6.63
C VAL A 57 -2.56 3.07 6.88
N GLU A 58 -2.87 3.35 8.14
CA GLU A 58 -4.18 3.81 8.55
C GLU A 58 -4.36 5.29 8.21
N SER A 59 -5.62 5.68 8.01
CA SER A 59 -5.95 7.09 7.84
C SER A 59 -6.05 7.78 9.21
N VAL A 60 -5.43 8.95 9.33
CA VAL A 60 -5.44 9.81 10.52
C VAL A 60 -6.31 11.04 10.31
N THR A 61 -6.88 11.58 11.38
CA THR A 61 -7.72 12.80 11.32
C THR A 61 -6.93 14.09 11.46
N ASP A 62 -5.73 14.00 12.04
CA ASP A 62 -4.84 15.16 12.18
C ASP A 62 -4.06 15.39 10.88
N PRO A 63 -3.87 16.65 10.48
CA PRO A 63 -3.06 16.97 9.31
C PRO A 63 -1.61 16.51 9.53
N PRO A 64 -0.91 16.14 8.46
CA PRO A 64 0.44 15.63 8.57
C PRO A 64 1.40 16.67 9.19
N PRO A 65 2.36 16.23 10.02
CA PRO A 65 3.43 17.09 10.47
C PRO A 65 4.20 17.65 9.27
N GLY A 66 4.29 18.98 9.17
CA GLY A 66 4.91 19.66 8.03
C GLY A 66 6.41 19.38 7.82
N HIS A 67 7.06 18.67 8.74
CA HIS A 67 8.47 18.27 8.61
C HIS A 67 8.66 16.90 7.93
N LEU A 68 7.59 16.13 7.71
CA LEU A 68 7.69 14.77 7.15
C LEU A 68 7.75 14.76 5.62
N THR A 69 7.16 15.75 4.96
CA THR A 69 7.20 15.85 3.49
C THR A 69 6.81 17.25 3.02
N ASP A 70 7.41 17.68 1.91
CA ASP A 70 7.05 18.92 1.21
C ASP A 70 5.76 18.76 0.36
N GLN A 71 5.29 17.52 0.16
CA GLN A 71 4.08 17.22 -0.58
C GLN A 71 2.89 17.01 0.38
N PRO A 72 1.69 17.53 0.05
CA PRO A 72 0.51 17.27 0.86
C PRO A 72 0.21 15.78 0.88
N TRP A 73 -0.15 15.26 2.06
CA TRP A 73 -0.65 13.89 2.17
C TRP A 73 -1.96 13.78 1.39
N PRO A 74 -2.21 12.67 0.67
CA PRO A 74 -3.51 12.46 0.06
C PRO A 74 -4.59 12.40 1.15
N SER A 75 -5.75 12.96 0.82
CA SER A 75 -6.84 13.13 1.78
C SER A 75 -8.20 12.85 1.16
N PHE A 76 -9.14 12.47 2.02
CA PHE A 76 -10.53 12.27 1.68
C PHE A 76 -11.42 12.67 2.86
N SER A 77 -12.73 12.70 2.66
CA SER A 77 -13.68 13.00 3.74
C SER A 77 -14.76 11.95 3.83
N VAL A 78 -15.10 11.55 5.05
CA VAL A 78 -16.23 10.67 5.36
C VAL A 78 -17.13 11.44 6.32
N ASP A 79 -18.39 11.65 5.93
CA ASP A 79 -19.37 12.43 6.72
C ASP A 79 -18.85 13.81 7.17
N GLY A 80 -18.07 14.47 6.31
CA GLY A 80 -17.47 15.77 6.58
C GLY A 80 -16.24 15.76 7.49
N GLN A 81 -15.82 14.59 8.00
CA GLN A 81 -14.55 14.43 8.72
C GLN A 81 -13.41 14.19 7.73
N PRO A 82 -12.34 15.01 7.75
CA PRO A 82 -11.17 14.80 6.91
C PRO A 82 -10.29 13.67 7.43
N TYR A 83 -9.74 12.91 6.50
CA TYR A 83 -8.79 11.83 6.73
C TYR A 83 -7.57 12.00 5.83
N PHE A 84 -6.40 11.77 6.38
CA PHE A 84 -5.09 11.87 5.72
C PHE A 84 -4.36 10.54 5.88
N HIS A 85 -3.50 10.17 4.94
CA HIS A 85 -2.62 9.00 5.12
C HIS A 85 -1.26 9.25 4.49
N ALA A 86 -0.23 8.60 5.02
CA ALA A 86 1.11 8.69 4.47
C ALA A 86 1.14 8.10 3.06
N SER A 87 1.77 8.80 2.11
CA SER A 87 1.94 8.27 0.76
C SER A 87 2.97 7.14 0.74
N ALA A 88 2.83 6.21 -0.21
CA ALA A 88 3.84 5.17 -0.45
C ALA A 88 5.22 5.77 -0.79
N SER A 89 5.26 6.95 -1.45
CA SER A 89 6.49 7.67 -1.77
C SER A 89 7.21 8.20 -0.51
N LEU A 90 6.46 8.72 0.47
CA LEU A 90 6.99 9.15 1.75
C LEU A 90 7.62 7.96 2.49
N ILE A 91 6.88 6.86 2.61
CA ILE A 91 7.34 5.64 3.29
C ILE A 91 8.60 5.09 2.61
N THR A 92 8.59 4.98 1.29
CA THR A 92 9.74 4.52 0.50
C THR A 92 10.97 5.40 0.71
N THR A 93 10.80 6.72 0.65
CA THR A 93 11.88 7.69 0.86
C THR A 93 12.48 7.55 2.25
N ARG A 94 11.62 7.42 3.27
CA ARG A 94 12.05 7.30 4.66
C ARG A 94 12.77 5.98 4.92
N VAL A 95 12.28 4.87 4.35
CA VAL A 95 12.96 3.57 4.41
C VAL A 95 14.32 3.62 3.72
N ALA A 96 14.41 4.23 2.53
CA ALA A 96 15.67 4.39 1.80
C ALA A 96 16.70 5.18 2.61
N GLU A 97 16.30 6.30 3.20
CA GLU A 97 17.18 7.12 4.02
C GLU A 97 17.71 6.35 5.23
N LEU A 98 16.83 5.65 5.96
CA LEU A 98 17.21 4.93 7.17
C LEU A 98 18.07 3.69 6.87
N ALA A 99 17.74 2.93 5.83
CA ALA A 99 18.53 1.79 5.37
C ALA A 99 19.89 2.24 4.83
N GLY A 100 19.94 3.37 4.12
CA GLY A 100 21.16 3.96 3.57
C GLY A 100 22.21 4.31 4.63
N ARG A 101 21.79 4.62 5.87
CA ARG A 101 22.72 4.82 7.01
C ARG A 101 23.52 3.56 7.36
N TRP A 102 23.06 2.39 6.92
CA TRP A 102 23.73 1.10 7.07
C TRP A 102 24.41 0.64 5.77
N GLY A 103 24.44 1.48 4.73
CA GLY A 103 24.94 1.11 3.40
C GLY A 103 24.02 0.15 2.64
N VAL A 104 22.75 0.02 3.04
CA VAL A 104 21.77 -0.88 2.41
C VAL A 104 20.88 -0.09 1.45
N GLY A 105 20.77 -0.57 0.20
CA GLY A 105 19.88 -0.02 -0.82
C GLY A 105 18.46 -0.59 -0.79
N LEU A 106 17.59 -0.11 -1.67
CA LEU A 106 16.27 -0.71 -1.91
C LEU A 106 16.34 -1.74 -3.04
N LYS A 107 15.58 -2.84 -2.92
CA LYS A 107 15.26 -3.73 -4.05
C LYS A 107 14.00 -3.32 -4.79
N GLY A 108 13.03 -2.74 -4.08
CA GLY A 108 11.77 -2.30 -4.66
C GLY A 108 10.74 -1.88 -3.62
N THR A 109 9.61 -1.39 -4.12
CA THR A 109 8.41 -1.06 -3.32
C THR A 109 7.21 -1.74 -3.98
N ALA A 110 6.37 -2.37 -3.18
CA ALA A 110 5.11 -2.95 -3.60
C ALA A 110 3.95 -2.29 -2.84
N LEU A 111 3.00 -1.74 -3.59
CA LEU A 111 1.70 -1.36 -3.06
C LEU A 111 0.78 -2.59 -3.16
N VAL A 112 0.21 -3.03 -2.05
CA VAL A 112 -0.72 -4.16 -2.02
C VAL A 112 -2.14 -3.60 -1.92
N GLY A 113 -2.88 -3.64 -3.02
CA GLY A 113 -4.20 -3.04 -3.15
C GLY A 113 -4.16 -1.72 -3.91
N PHE A 114 -4.82 -0.69 -3.39
CA PHE A 114 -5.01 0.59 -4.05
C PHE A 114 -4.59 1.74 -3.13
N SER A 115 -4.37 2.94 -3.68
CA SER A 115 -4.56 4.15 -2.89
C SER A 115 -6.05 4.39 -2.62
N PRO A 116 -6.45 5.24 -1.65
CA PRO A 116 -7.86 5.57 -1.45
C PRO A 116 -8.56 6.11 -2.70
N HIS A 117 -7.88 6.92 -3.51
CA HIS A 117 -8.46 7.48 -4.73
C HIS A 117 -8.69 6.42 -5.80
N GLU A 118 -7.75 5.50 -5.98
CA GLU A 118 -7.91 4.37 -6.90
C GLU A 118 -8.98 3.40 -6.41
N CYS A 119 -9.00 3.11 -5.09
CA CYS A 119 -10.02 2.28 -4.48
C CYS A 119 -11.42 2.86 -4.73
N ARG A 120 -11.56 4.18 -4.58
CA ARG A 120 -12.81 4.89 -4.88
C ARG A 120 -13.19 4.76 -6.35
N ALA A 121 -12.28 5.06 -7.27
CA ALA A 121 -12.56 5.01 -8.71
C ALA A 121 -12.99 3.60 -9.15
N VAL A 122 -12.32 2.58 -8.63
CA VAL A 122 -12.65 1.17 -8.87
C VAL A 122 -13.99 0.79 -8.26
N ALA A 123 -14.29 1.23 -7.04
CA ALA A 123 -15.57 0.97 -6.40
C ALA A 123 -16.74 1.64 -7.15
N GLU A 124 -16.59 2.90 -7.54
CA GLU A 124 -17.59 3.63 -8.34
C GLU A 124 -17.84 2.93 -9.68
N PHE A 125 -16.77 2.47 -10.36
CA PHE A 125 -16.87 1.68 -11.57
C PHE A 125 -17.63 0.37 -11.34
N ALA A 126 -17.25 -0.42 -10.34
CA ALA A 126 -17.89 -1.70 -10.02
C ALA A 126 -19.39 -1.54 -9.73
N LEU A 127 -19.75 -0.53 -8.92
CA LEU A 127 -21.14 -0.19 -8.61
C LEU A 127 -21.93 0.17 -9.87
N SER A 128 -21.36 0.97 -10.77
CA SER A 128 -22.01 1.35 -12.04
C SER A 128 -22.29 0.15 -12.96
N ARG A 129 -21.56 -0.95 -12.76
CA ARG A 129 -21.65 -2.18 -13.56
C ARG A 129 -22.36 -3.32 -12.83
N GLY A 130 -22.81 -3.11 -11.59
CA GLY A 130 -23.43 -4.16 -10.77
C GLY A 130 -22.47 -5.29 -10.39
N ILE A 131 -21.17 -5.02 -10.30
CA ILE A 131 -20.14 -6.00 -9.95
C ILE A 131 -19.99 -6.05 -8.42
N GLY A 132 -20.24 -7.22 -7.82
CA GLY A 132 -20.20 -7.42 -6.37
C GLY A 132 -18.82 -7.72 -5.79
N GLU A 133 -17.87 -8.19 -6.61
CA GLU A 133 -16.52 -8.57 -6.19
C GLU A 133 -15.48 -8.05 -7.17
N PHE A 134 -14.47 -7.34 -6.65
CA PHE A 134 -13.38 -6.78 -7.43
C PHE A 134 -12.05 -6.98 -6.71
N ALA A 135 -11.07 -7.50 -7.43
CA ALA A 135 -9.67 -7.53 -6.98
C ALA A 135 -8.79 -6.87 -8.05
N CYS A 136 -7.86 -6.00 -7.63
CA CYS A 136 -6.72 -5.64 -8.46
C CYS A 136 -5.52 -6.50 -8.10
N PHE A 137 -4.91 -7.07 -9.12
CA PHE A 137 -3.54 -7.56 -9.06
C PHE A 137 -2.66 -6.53 -9.77
N ILE A 138 -1.68 -6.00 -9.05
CA ILE A 138 -0.61 -5.19 -9.65
C ILE A 138 0.45 -6.17 -10.14
N ASP A 139 0.67 -6.23 -11.45
CA ASP A 139 1.72 -7.05 -12.03
C ASP A 139 3.10 -6.41 -11.87
N GLY A 140 4.16 -7.11 -12.29
CA GLY A 140 5.54 -6.64 -12.21
C GLY A 140 5.86 -5.36 -13.01
N ARG A 141 4.87 -4.73 -13.65
CA ARG A 141 4.99 -3.46 -14.38
C ARG A 141 4.27 -2.29 -13.69
N GLY A 142 3.58 -2.54 -12.57
CA GLY A 142 2.88 -1.49 -11.83
C GLY A 142 1.49 -1.14 -12.36
N GLU A 143 0.89 -1.97 -13.23
CA GLU A 143 -0.44 -1.74 -13.78
C GLU A 143 -1.50 -2.55 -13.03
N CYS A 144 -2.62 -1.92 -12.66
CA CYS A 144 -3.75 -2.58 -12.00
C CYS A 144 -4.64 -3.29 -13.02
N SER A 145 -4.71 -4.62 -12.97
CA SER A 145 -5.67 -5.39 -13.76
C SER A 145 -6.95 -5.66 -12.96
N ALA A 146 -8.07 -5.13 -13.46
CA ALA A 146 -9.41 -5.35 -12.93
C ALA A 146 -9.95 -6.73 -13.36
N SER A 147 -10.21 -7.65 -12.42
CA SER A 147 -10.89 -8.90 -12.74
C SER A 147 -12.09 -9.13 -11.81
N SER A 148 -13.25 -9.42 -12.40
CA SER A 148 -14.42 -9.90 -11.69
C SER A 148 -14.17 -11.34 -11.26
N VAL A 149 -14.17 -11.62 -9.97
CA VAL A 149 -14.21 -13.00 -9.48
C VAL A 149 -15.63 -13.49 -9.74
N THR A 150 -15.81 -14.32 -10.76
CA THR A 150 -17.07 -15.04 -10.91
C THR A 150 -17.01 -16.21 -9.94
N SER A 151 -17.99 -16.27 -9.03
CA SER A 151 -18.17 -17.39 -8.11
C SER A 151 -18.64 -18.63 -8.88
N GLY A 152 -17.71 -19.27 -9.59
CA GLY A 152 -17.88 -20.57 -10.21
C GLY A 152 -17.48 -21.67 -9.25
N VAL A 153 -18.44 -22.25 -8.52
CA VAL A 153 -18.26 -23.58 -7.94
C VAL A 153 -18.28 -24.59 -9.10
N SER A 154 -17.11 -25.03 -9.57
CA SER A 154 -16.91 -26.36 -10.17
C SER A 154 -15.45 -26.62 -10.54
N ASP A 155 -14.88 -27.59 -9.82
CA ASP A 155 -13.86 -28.58 -10.20
C ASP A 155 -12.81 -28.26 -11.28
N GLY A 156 -11.53 -28.26 -10.86
CA GLY A 156 -10.38 -28.61 -11.71
C GLY A 156 -9.90 -27.57 -12.73
N SER A 157 -8.74 -26.96 -12.44
CA SER A 157 -7.85 -26.18 -13.33
C SER A 157 -8.28 -24.74 -13.69
N PRO A 158 -7.38 -23.73 -13.58
CA PRO A 158 -7.71 -22.37 -13.98
C PRO A 158 -7.66 -22.23 -15.50
N ASN A 159 -8.81 -21.95 -16.10
CA ASN A 159 -8.91 -21.58 -17.51
C ASN A 159 -8.73 -20.06 -17.62
N MET A 160 -7.60 -19.62 -18.19
CA MET A 160 -7.40 -18.22 -18.57
C MET A 160 -8.38 -17.85 -19.68
N THR A 161 -9.24 -16.85 -19.46
CA THR A 161 -9.99 -16.22 -20.55
C THR A 161 -9.85 -14.70 -20.44
N GLU A 162 -9.67 -14.08 -21.60
CA GLU A 162 -9.04 -12.78 -21.89
C GLU A 162 -9.53 -11.55 -21.12
N ALA A 163 -8.56 -10.68 -20.81
CA ALA A 163 -8.77 -9.29 -20.47
C ALA A 163 -9.27 -8.50 -21.70
N ALA A 164 -10.42 -7.84 -21.57
CA ALA A 164 -10.86 -6.85 -22.53
C ALA A 164 -10.00 -5.58 -22.35
N ALA A 165 -9.06 -5.35 -23.26
CA ALA A 165 -8.34 -4.10 -23.38
C ALA A 165 -9.33 -2.97 -23.75
N ALA A 166 -9.58 -2.04 -22.84
CA ALA A 166 -10.26 -0.79 -23.17
C ALA A 166 -9.24 0.15 -23.83
N GLY A 167 -9.20 0.10 -25.16
CA GLY A 167 -8.46 1.04 -25.99
C GLY A 167 -9.06 2.44 -25.93
N ALA A 168 -8.18 3.43 -25.87
CA ALA A 168 -8.48 4.86 -25.99
C ALA A 168 -9.15 5.19 -27.34
N GLY A 169 -10.10 6.13 -27.29
CA GLY A 169 -10.71 6.82 -28.42
C GLY A 169 -11.41 8.07 -27.94
#